data_AF-A0A7C1HFI6-F1
#
_entry.id   AF-A0A7C1HFI6-F1
#
_cell.length_a   1.000
_cell.length_b   1.000
_cell.length_c   1.000
_cell.angle_alpha   90.00
_cell.angle_beta   90.00
_cell.angle_gamma   90.00
#
_symmetry.space_group_name_H-M   'P 1'
#
loop_
_entity.id
_entity.type
_entity.pdbx_description
1 polymer ?
#
loop_
_entity_poly.entity_id
_entity_poly.type
_entity_poly.pdbx_seq_one_letter_code
_entity_poly.pdbx_strand_id
1 'polypeptide(L)'
;AWTKVGYSPAEMLEMVKHPRVVAIKMGTRDMARWLYDYEQLKAAAPNVSIITCHDEYLLPTLLEAGDGALIGFAGFAPELMIKLVDACVAGDLKAAKQAQKTVAPLARLIYNFGEPGCSAHQRMKVALWMMGKFSSPVFRRPIRPLHEDQIERIRRALQDIGYL
;
A
#
# COMPACT_ATOMS: atom_id res chain seq x y z
N ALA A 1 14.81 4.58 5.25
CA ALA A 1 14.46 4.80 3.83
C ALA A 1 15.16 3.77 2.95
N TRP A 2 14.43 3.03 2.10
CA TRP A 2 14.97 2.00 1.19
C TRP A 2 16.01 2.54 0.20
N THR A 3 15.84 3.79 -0.22
CA THR A 3 16.74 4.54 -1.10
C THR A 3 17.94 5.16 -0.37
N LYS A 4 17.98 5.10 0.97
CA LYS A 4 18.95 5.79 1.85
C LYS A 4 18.96 7.33 1.76
N VAL A 5 18.10 7.90 0.91
CA VAL A 5 17.88 9.34 0.74
C VAL A 5 16.37 9.60 0.64
N GLY A 6 15.94 10.79 1.02
CA GLY A 6 14.56 11.25 0.85
C GLY A 6 14.55 12.72 0.46
N TYR A 7 13.44 13.16 -0.12
CA TYR A 7 13.22 14.57 -0.38
C TYR A 7 12.74 15.26 0.90
N SER A 8 13.39 16.36 1.25
CA SER A 8 12.91 17.28 2.28
C SER A 8 11.63 17.99 1.82
N PRO A 9 10.85 18.58 2.74
CA PRO A 9 9.67 19.35 2.35
C PRO A 9 10.02 20.55 1.47
N ALA A 10 11.16 21.19 1.69
CA ALA A 10 11.61 22.31 0.86
C ALA A 10 11.85 21.86 -0.60
N GLU A 11 12.48 20.69 -0.79
CA GLU A 11 12.68 20.11 -2.12
C GLU A 11 11.35 19.69 -2.76
N MET A 12 10.44 19.09 -1.99
CA MET A 12 9.10 18.74 -2.49
C MET A 12 8.31 19.99 -2.91
N LEU A 13 8.36 21.06 -2.11
CA LEU A 13 7.73 22.35 -2.42
C LEU A 13 8.32 23.01 -3.67
N GLU A 14 9.62 22.85 -3.92
CA GLU A 14 10.23 23.34 -5.16
C GLU A 14 9.79 22.49 -6.37
N MET A 15 9.77 21.16 -6.23
CA MET A 15 9.37 20.25 -7.30
C MET A 15 7.93 20.50 -7.78
N VAL A 16 6.97 20.72 -6.87
CA VAL A 16 5.57 20.93 -7.23
C VAL A 16 5.30 22.23 -7.99
N LYS A 17 6.26 23.17 -8.04
CA LYS A 17 6.16 24.37 -8.90
C LYS A 17 6.28 24.03 -10.38
N HIS A 18 6.91 22.91 -10.72
CA HIS A 18 7.10 22.51 -12.10
C HIS A 18 5.78 21.96 -12.68
N PRO A 19 5.26 22.48 -13.81
CA PRO A 19 3.90 22.17 -14.30
C PRO A 19 3.69 20.71 -14.75
N ARG A 20 4.77 19.95 -14.92
CA ARG A 20 4.70 18.51 -15.24
C ARG A 20 4.71 17.59 -14.02
N VAL A 21 4.90 18.13 -12.81
CA VAL A 21 4.77 17.37 -11.58
C VAL A 21 3.28 17.38 -11.20
N VAL A 22 2.62 16.23 -11.40
CA VAL A 22 1.17 16.10 -11.19
C VAL A 22 0.83 15.34 -9.91
N ALA A 23 1.79 14.60 -9.35
CA ALA A 23 1.59 13.84 -8.12
C ALA A 23 2.89 13.65 -7.35
N ILE A 24 2.77 13.51 -6.04
CA ILE A 24 3.83 13.01 -5.15
C ILE A 24 3.33 11.73 -4.50
N LYS A 25 4.03 10.62 -4.74
CA LYS A 25 3.89 9.40 -3.96
C LYS A 25 4.72 9.55 -2.68
N MET A 26 4.07 9.89 -1.59
CA MET A 26 4.73 10.13 -0.31
C MET A 26 4.75 8.86 0.53
N GLY A 27 5.85 8.67 1.26
CA GLY A 27 6.09 7.49 2.08
C GLY A 27 6.62 7.81 3.47
N THR A 28 6.22 8.95 4.01
CA THR A 28 6.62 9.38 5.35
C THR A 28 5.86 8.57 6.40
N ARG A 29 6.56 7.66 7.09
CA ARG A 29 6.01 6.77 8.15
C ARG A 29 5.96 7.42 9.55
N ASP A 30 5.96 8.74 9.59
CA ASP A 30 5.71 9.54 10.77
C ASP A 30 4.40 10.28 10.51
N MET A 31 3.33 9.95 11.24
CA MET A 31 1.98 10.45 10.93
C MET A 31 1.82 11.95 11.21
N ALA A 32 2.54 12.50 12.20
CA ALA A 32 2.52 13.94 12.44
C ALA A 32 3.22 14.67 11.28
N ARG A 33 4.33 14.11 10.81
CA ARG A 33 5.03 14.66 9.64
C ARG A 33 4.27 14.47 8.34
N TRP A 34 3.58 13.34 8.17
CA TRP A 34 2.72 13.06 7.02
C TRP A 34 1.66 14.15 6.85
N LEU A 35 0.93 14.46 7.92
CA LEU A 35 -0.11 15.50 7.91
C LEU A 35 0.49 16.86 7.57
N TYR A 36 1.55 17.26 8.27
CA TYR A 36 2.21 18.54 8.04
C TYR A 36 2.70 18.67 6.58
N ASP A 37 3.40 17.67 6.05
CA ASP A 37 3.90 17.71 4.68
C ASP A 37 2.75 17.73 3.66
N TYR A 38 1.65 16.99 3.91
CA TYR A 38 0.44 17.03 3.08
C TYR A 38 -0.15 18.45 3.03
N GLU A 39 -0.41 19.06 4.19
CA GLU A 39 -1.00 20.41 4.27
C GLU A 39 -0.16 21.46 3.55
N GLN A 40 1.16 21.44 3.75
CA GLN A 40 2.09 22.36 3.10
C GLN A 40 2.09 22.19 1.58
N LEU A 41 2.10 20.95 1.09
CA LEU A 41 2.06 20.67 -0.35
C LEU A 41 0.73 21.03 -0.97
N LYS A 42 -0.40 20.74 -0.31
CA LYS A 42 -1.74 21.12 -0.81
C LYS A 42 -1.93 22.65 -0.81
N ALA A 43 -1.39 23.37 0.16
CA ALA A 43 -1.43 24.82 0.19
C ALA A 43 -0.63 25.45 -0.97
N ALA A 44 0.56 24.91 -1.27
CA ALA A 44 1.42 25.42 -2.34
C ALA A 44 0.96 25.01 -3.75
N ALA A 45 0.41 23.80 -3.88
CA ALA A 45 0.05 23.21 -5.17
C ALA A 45 -1.23 22.33 -5.03
N PRO A 46 -2.42 22.94 -4.89
CA PRO A 46 -3.67 22.22 -4.62
C PRO A 46 -4.05 21.19 -5.70
N ASN A 47 -3.59 21.38 -6.92
CA ASN A 47 -3.84 20.49 -8.06
C ASN A 47 -2.91 19.27 -8.10
N VAL A 48 -1.82 19.26 -7.32
CA VAL A 48 -0.91 18.11 -7.25
C VAL A 48 -1.53 17.08 -6.30
N SER A 49 -1.62 15.83 -6.77
CA SER A 49 -2.15 14.73 -5.95
C SER A 49 -1.09 14.20 -4.99
N ILE A 50 -1.41 14.12 -3.70
CA ILE A 50 -0.53 13.53 -2.69
C ILE A 50 -1.06 12.15 -2.34
N ILE A 51 -0.38 11.10 -2.83
CA ILE A 51 -0.84 9.71 -2.69
C ILE A 51 0.09 8.92 -1.77
N THR A 52 -0.50 8.08 -0.92
CA THR A 52 0.27 7.27 0.05
C THR A 52 0.80 5.97 -0.54
N CYS A 53 1.80 5.40 0.14
CA CYS A 53 2.31 4.06 -0.09
C CYS A 53 2.32 3.18 1.17
N HIS A 54 1.51 3.52 2.18
CA HIS A 54 1.40 2.79 3.43
C HIS A 54 0.38 1.64 3.29
N ASP A 55 0.80 0.53 2.72
CA ASP A 55 -0.03 -0.67 2.65
C ASP A 55 -0.40 -1.19 4.06
N GLU A 56 0.56 -1.14 4.98
CA GLU A 56 0.53 -1.70 6.32
C GLU A 56 -0.46 -1.00 7.28
N TYR A 57 -0.80 0.26 7.02
CA TYR A 57 -1.78 1.05 7.78
C TYR A 57 -2.48 2.08 6.88
N LEU A 58 -3.00 1.61 5.74
CA LEU A 58 -3.66 2.47 4.74
C LEU A 58 -4.85 3.25 5.31
N LEU A 59 -5.72 2.55 6.07
CA LEU A 59 -6.92 3.13 6.66
C LEU A 59 -6.61 4.40 7.48
N PRO A 60 -5.78 4.36 8.54
CA PRO A 60 -5.49 5.56 9.30
C PRO A 60 -4.72 6.61 8.50
N THR A 61 -3.94 6.23 7.48
CA THR A 61 -3.27 7.23 6.62
C THR A 61 -4.29 8.05 5.85
N LEU A 62 -5.19 7.38 5.12
CA LEU A 62 -6.16 8.07 4.24
C LEU A 62 -7.28 8.77 5.01
N LEU A 63 -7.63 8.31 6.20
CA LEU A 63 -8.59 9.02 7.05
C LEU A 63 -8.02 10.34 7.60
N GLU A 64 -6.70 10.41 7.81
CA GLU A 64 -6.03 11.61 8.28
C GLU A 64 -5.79 12.59 7.14
N ALA A 65 -5.10 12.14 6.08
CA ALA A 65 -4.75 12.97 4.93
C ALA A 65 -4.30 12.12 3.73
N GLY A 66 -4.68 12.52 2.52
CA GLY A 66 -4.22 11.90 1.29
C GLY A 66 -5.28 11.88 0.19
N ASP A 67 -4.83 12.04 -1.06
CA ASP A 67 -5.71 12.10 -2.22
C ASP A 67 -5.95 10.71 -2.86
N GLY A 68 -5.38 9.66 -2.27
CA GLY A 68 -5.43 8.30 -2.77
C GLY A 68 -4.18 7.51 -2.43
N ALA A 69 -3.98 6.37 -3.11
CA ALA A 69 -2.91 5.43 -2.78
C ALA A 69 -2.26 4.81 -4.01
N LEU A 70 -0.93 4.67 -3.96
CA LEU A 70 -0.15 3.82 -4.87
C LEU A 70 0.56 2.77 -4.04
N ILE A 71 -0.11 1.64 -3.89
CA ILE A 71 0.19 0.59 -2.92
C ILE A 71 0.35 -0.77 -3.60
N GLY A 72 1.22 -1.63 -3.06
CA GLY A 72 1.50 -2.95 -3.65
C GLY A 72 0.31 -3.90 -3.53
N PHE A 73 -0.45 -3.79 -2.45
CA PHE A 73 -1.55 -4.68 -2.10
C PHE A 73 -2.73 -4.59 -3.07
N ALA A 74 -2.89 -3.46 -3.75
CA ALA A 74 -3.85 -3.31 -4.84
C ALA A 74 -3.53 -4.25 -6.03
N GLY A 75 -2.28 -4.69 -6.19
CA GLY A 75 -1.92 -5.72 -7.17
C GLY A 75 -2.35 -7.14 -6.77
N PHE A 76 -2.71 -7.36 -5.51
CA PHE A 76 -3.18 -8.65 -4.99
C PHE A 76 -4.71 -8.70 -4.84
N ALA A 77 -5.32 -7.67 -4.27
CA ALA A 77 -6.76 -7.61 -4.01
C ALA A 77 -7.35 -6.25 -4.45
N PRO A 78 -7.36 -5.93 -5.75
CA PRO A 78 -7.69 -4.60 -6.25
C PRO A 78 -9.08 -4.12 -5.83
N GLU A 79 -10.11 -4.95 -5.96
CA GLU A 79 -11.49 -4.56 -5.66
C GLU A 79 -11.69 -4.26 -4.16
N LEU A 80 -11.00 -5.00 -3.29
CA LEU A 80 -11.00 -4.75 -1.85
C LEU A 80 -10.31 -3.42 -1.53
N MET A 81 -9.21 -3.13 -2.21
CA MET A 81 -8.45 -1.90 -1.99
C MET A 81 -9.16 -0.67 -2.53
N ILE A 82 -9.82 -0.76 -3.68
CA ILE A 82 -10.68 0.31 -4.21
C ILE A 82 -11.75 0.67 -3.20
N LYS A 83 -12.49 -0.32 -2.66
CA LYS A 83 -13.52 -0.08 -1.63
C LYS A 83 -12.98 0.65 -0.40
N LEU A 84 -11.78 0.28 0.06
CA LEU A 84 -11.18 0.93 1.22
C LEU A 84 -10.74 2.36 0.90
N VAL A 85 -10.06 2.58 -0.23
CA VAL A 85 -9.59 3.91 -0.65
C VAL A 85 -10.76 4.86 -0.87
N ASP A 86 -11.77 4.44 -1.63
CA ASP A 86 -12.96 5.27 -1.93
C ASP A 86 -13.69 5.65 -0.64
N ALA A 87 -13.89 4.69 0.28
CA ALA A 87 -14.53 4.96 1.55
C ALA A 87 -13.73 5.94 2.43
N CYS A 88 -12.40 5.81 2.47
CA CYS A 88 -11.55 6.74 3.21
C CYS A 88 -11.60 8.16 2.61
N VAL A 89 -11.42 8.28 1.29
CA VAL A 89 -11.42 9.56 0.57
C VAL A 89 -12.79 10.26 0.68
N ALA A 90 -13.88 9.50 0.71
CA ALA A 90 -15.23 10.02 0.93
C ALA A 90 -15.54 10.35 2.42
N GLY A 91 -14.63 10.05 3.36
CA GLY A 91 -14.87 10.21 4.79
C GLY A 91 -15.86 9.22 5.40
N ASP A 92 -16.24 8.15 4.68
CA ASP A 92 -17.13 7.10 5.19
C ASP A 92 -16.34 6.11 6.06
N LEU A 93 -16.14 6.50 7.32
CA LEU A 93 -15.45 5.69 8.32
C LEU A 93 -16.10 4.30 8.50
N LYS A 94 -17.43 4.20 8.37
CA LYS A 94 -18.14 2.94 8.56
C LYS A 94 -17.82 1.97 7.44
N ALA A 95 -17.93 2.40 6.18
CA ALA A 95 -17.57 1.60 5.02
C ALA A 95 -16.07 1.25 5.02
N ALA A 96 -15.21 2.21 5.37
CA ALA A 96 -13.77 2.00 5.44
C ALA A 96 -13.40 0.93 6.50
N LYS A 97 -13.99 1.01 7.70
CA LYS A 97 -13.80 -0.01 8.75
C LYS A 97 -14.37 -1.38 8.33
N GLN A 98 -15.45 -1.42 7.55
CA GLN A 98 -16.00 -2.68 7.06
C GLN A 98 -15.06 -3.35 6.06
N ALA A 99 -14.48 -2.62 5.10
CA ALA A 99 -13.45 -3.15 4.21
C ALA A 99 -12.19 -3.58 4.99
N GLN A 100 -11.80 -2.80 6.00
CA GLN A 100 -10.63 -3.08 6.84
C GLN A 100 -10.69 -4.45 7.53
N LYS A 101 -11.89 -4.96 7.85
CA LYS A 101 -12.06 -6.29 8.47
C LYS A 101 -11.50 -7.42 7.60
N THR A 102 -11.56 -7.29 6.28
CA THR A 102 -10.98 -8.25 5.33
C THR A 102 -9.54 -7.88 4.97
N VAL A 103 -9.22 -6.58 4.85
CA VAL A 103 -7.86 -6.12 4.56
C VAL A 103 -6.88 -6.54 5.66
N ALA A 104 -7.24 -6.39 6.93
CA ALA A 104 -6.34 -6.64 8.06
C ALA A 104 -5.75 -8.06 8.11
N PRO A 105 -6.54 -9.16 8.04
CA PRO A 105 -5.97 -10.50 8.05
C PRO A 105 -5.11 -10.79 6.81
N LEU A 106 -5.54 -10.35 5.62
CA LEU A 106 -4.74 -10.50 4.39
C LEU A 106 -3.43 -9.69 4.45
N ALA A 107 -3.46 -8.48 5.02
CA ALA A 107 -2.28 -7.64 5.18
C ALA A 107 -1.30 -8.28 6.16
N ARG A 108 -1.76 -8.92 7.25
CA ARG A 108 -0.88 -9.69 8.14
C ARG A 108 -0.24 -10.88 7.44
N LEU A 109 -1.00 -11.57 6.59
CA LEU A 109 -0.48 -12.66 5.78
C LEU A 109 0.61 -12.19 4.81
N ILE A 110 0.36 -11.07 4.13
CA ILE A 110 1.24 -10.58 3.06
C ILE A 110 2.40 -9.72 3.57
N TYR A 111 2.21 -8.88 4.56
CA TYR A 111 3.25 -7.97 5.07
C TYR A 111 3.91 -8.46 6.35
N ASN A 112 3.26 -9.34 7.11
CA ASN A 112 3.78 -9.90 8.36
C ASN A 112 4.33 -8.81 9.31
N PHE A 113 3.54 -7.75 9.51
CA PHE A 113 3.87 -6.59 10.35
C PHE A 113 5.09 -5.76 9.91
N GLY A 114 5.65 -6.02 8.72
CA GLY A 114 6.73 -5.23 8.14
C GLY A 114 6.23 -4.26 7.05
N GLU A 115 7.14 -3.39 6.61
CA GLU A 115 6.92 -2.55 5.43
C GLU A 115 6.83 -3.38 4.13
N PRO A 116 6.22 -2.84 3.07
CA PRO A 116 6.25 -3.41 1.73
C PRO A 116 7.68 -3.63 1.23
N GLY A 117 8.11 -4.89 1.26
CA GLY A 117 9.42 -5.32 0.79
C GLY A 117 9.31 -6.41 -0.26
N CYS A 118 10.45 -6.92 -0.71
CA CYS A 118 10.46 -8.02 -1.68
C CYS A 118 9.70 -9.25 -1.18
N SER A 119 9.86 -9.61 0.10
CA SER A 119 9.17 -10.77 0.68
C SER A 119 7.64 -10.64 0.64
N ALA A 120 7.09 -9.43 0.76
CA ALA A 120 5.65 -9.20 0.63
C ALA A 120 5.17 -9.47 -0.81
N HIS A 121 5.90 -8.96 -1.80
CA HIS A 121 5.60 -9.22 -3.21
C HIS A 121 5.72 -10.70 -3.57
N GLN A 122 6.63 -11.43 -2.93
CA GLN A 122 6.72 -12.89 -3.09
C GLN A 122 5.47 -13.60 -2.59
N ARG A 123 4.99 -13.23 -1.40
CA ARG A 123 3.76 -13.79 -0.83
C ARG A 123 2.53 -13.44 -1.68
N MET A 124 2.42 -12.21 -2.18
CA MET A 124 1.34 -11.83 -3.09
C MET A 124 1.37 -12.66 -4.38
N LYS A 125 2.54 -12.82 -5.00
CA LYS A 125 2.69 -13.59 -6.25
C LYS A 125 2.30 -15.05 -6.04
N VAL A 126 2.74 -15.66 -4.94
CA VAL A 126 2.37 -17.04 -4.59
C VAL A 126 0.88 -17.16 -4.35
N ALA A 127 0.27 -16.22 -3.62
CA ALA A 127 -1.17 -16.20 -3.41
C ALA A 127 -1.95 -16.08 -4.73
N LEU A 128 -1.57 -15.17 -5.62
CA LEU A 128 -2.18 -15.02 -6.95
C LEU A 128 -2.03 -16.27 -7.82
N TRP A 129 -0.89 -16.97 -7.72
CA TRP A 129 -0.71 -18.26 -8.39
C TRP A 129 -1.64 -19.33 -7.81
N MET A 130 -1.79 -19.44 -6.48
CA MET A 130 -2.75 -20.36 -5.85
C MET A 130 -4.19 -20.08 -6.23
N MET A 131 -4.54 -18.81 -6.39
CA MET A 131 -5.87 -18.35 -6.84
C MET A 131 -6.08 -18.52 -8.36
N GLY A 132 -5.12 -19.13 -9.07
CA GLY A 132 -5.21 -19.35 -10.52
C GLY A 132 -5.09 -18.07 -11.36
N LYS A 133 -4.70 -16.94 -10.78
CA LYS A 133 -4.55 -15.66 -11.49
C LYS A 133 -3.21 -15.56 -12.22
N PHE A 134 -2.17 -16.19 -11.70
CA PHE A 134 -0.86 -16.31 -12.35
C PHE A 134 -0.56 -17.76 -12.70
N SER A 135 0.16 -17.97 -13.80
CA SER A 135 0.57 -19.30 -14.27
C SER A 135 1.79 -19.86 -13.53
N SER A 136 2.54 -19.04 -12.81
CA SER A 136 3.80 -19.46 -12.16
C SER A 136 4.17 -18.63 -10.93
N PRO A 137 4.65 -19.27 -9.84
CA PRO A 137 5.18 -18.58 -8.67
C PRO A 137 6.68 -18.25 -8.80
N VAL A 138 7.32 -18.48 -9.95
CA VAL A 138 8.78 -18.32 -10.13
C VAL A 138 9.20 -16.86 -10.02
N PHE A 139 10.28 -16.58 -9.27
CA PHE A 139 10.86 -15.26 -9.12
C PHE A 139 12.13 -15.09 -9.95
N ARG A 140 12.38 -13.86 -10.40
CA ARG A 140 13.67 -13.52 -11.04
C ARG A 140 14.76 -13.42 -9.96
N ARG A 141 15.92 -14.01 -10.22
CA ARG A 141 17.11 -13.85 -9.37
C ARG A 141 17.45 -12.35 -9.17
N PRO A 142 17.95 -11.93 -7.99
CA PRO A 142 18.48 -12.76 -6.89
C PRO A 142 17.43 -13.28 -5.90
N ILE A 143 16.15 -13.05 -6.15
CA ILE A 143 15.07 -13.49 -5.27
C ILE A 143 14.95 -15.01 -5.31
N ARG A 144 15.01 -15.65 -4.12
CA ARG A 144 14.87 -17.09 -3.96
C ARG A 144 13.39 -17.48 -3.81
N PRO A 145 12.96 -18.67 -4.26
CA PRO A 145 11.62 -19.18 -3.97
C PRO A 145 11.30 -19.16 -2.47
N LEU A 146 10.02 -19.01 -2.13
CA LEU A 146 9.57 -19.23 -0.76
C LEU A 146 9.71 -20.72 -0.42
N HIS A 147 10.02 -21.02 0.85
CA HIS A 147 10.04 -22.40 1.32
C HIS A 147 8.62 -23.00 1.34
N GLU A 148 8.52 -24.31 1.15
CA GLU A 148 7.24 -25.03 1.07
C GLU A 148 6.36 -24.83 2.32
N ASP A 149 6.96 -24.74 3.50
CA ASP A 149 6.26 -24.45 4.76
C ASP A 149 5.60 -23.05 4.77
N GLN A 150 6.23 -22.06 4.15
CA GLN A 150 5.64 -20.73 3.98
C GLN A 150 4.49 -20.77 2.98
N ILE A 151 4.67 -21.49 1.87
CA ILE A 151 3.65 -21.67 0.84
C ILE A 151 2.41 -22.33 1.44
N GLU A 152 2.57 -23.39 2.23
CA GLU A 152 1.45 -24.07 2.88
C GLU A 152 0.75 -23.20 3.93
N ARG A 153 1.49 -22.40 4.70
CA ARG A 153 0.88 -21.40 5.60
C ARG A 153 0.05 -20.36 4.84
N ILE A 154 0.53 -19.92 3.67
CA ILE A 154 -0.22 -18.99 2.82
C ILE A 154 -1.50 -19.63 2.32
N ARG A 155 -1.43 -20.87 1.83
CA ARG A 155 -2.60 -21.62 1.37
C ARG A 155 -3.69 -21.70 2.44
N ARG A 156 -3.34 -22.16 3.65
CA ARG A 156 -4.28 -22.29 4.77
C ARG A 156 -4.90 -20.94 5.16
N ALA A 157 -4.07 -19.92 5.30
CA ALA A 157 -4.56 -18.59 5.65
C ALA A 157 -5.50 -18.01 4.58
N LEU A 158 -5.25 -18.26 3.29
CA LEU A 158 -6.19 -17.85 2.22
C LEU A 158 -7.52 -18.59 2.32
N GLN A 159 -7.52 -19.89 2.64
CA GLN A 159 -8.75 -20.68 2.84
C GLN A 159 -9.55 -20.15 4.05
N ASP A 160 -8.87 -19.90 5.17
CA ASP A 160 -9.50 -19.38 6.39
C ASP A 160 -10.15 -18.00 6.17
N ILE A 161 -9.57 -17.18 5.29
CA ILE A 161 -10.08 -15.84 4.96
C ILE A 161 -11.13 -15.90 3.82
N GLY A 162 -11.27 -17.03 3.12
CA GLY A 162 -12.18 -17.21 1.99
C GLY A 162 -11.67 -16.62 0.66
N TYR A 163 -10.35 -16.58 0.48
CA TYR A 163 -9.66 -16.12 -0.75
C TYR A 163 -9.13 -17.26 -1.62
N LEU A 164 -9.21 -18.50 -1.13
CA LEU A 164 -8.94 -19.74 -1.87
C LEU A 164 -10.07 -20.73 -1.60
#